data_AF-A0A5B9MQU1-F1
#
_entry.id   AF-A0A5B9MQU1-F1
#
_cell.length_a   1.000
_cell.length_b   1.000
_cell.length_c   1.000
_cell.angle_alpha   90.00
_cell.angle_beta   90.00
_cell.angle_gamma   90.00
#
_symmetry.space_group_name_H-M   'P 1'
#
loop_
_entity.id
_entity.type
_entity.pdbx_description
1 polymer ?
#
loop_
_entity_poly.entity_id
_entity_poly.type
_entity_poly.pdbx_seq_one_letter_code
_entity_poly.pdbx_strand_id
1 'polypeptide(L)'
;MNPFSYGGIVGNGAFCNRARELGDLRETMKSAGRCFVYAERRMGKTSLILRALNKLPKKQFVPVYVDLWPTDGSAAFSRREQADRPTDDRRAMCSDRGHPFYTQHLCHIVWSMTDQGNAVTGNAFESAITELLRRESHAYVNLWESLTKNEQRFLRGLAQSELPPKPFSSDFTRRFGLRRASNAQRAAESLESSDLIEREEASFVIIDRFLRLWIRQLFSR
;
A
#
# COMPACT_ATOMS: atom_id res chain seq x y z
N MET A 1 19.78 4.89 -16.96
CA MET A 1 19.30 3.76 -16.13
C MET A 1 18.45 4.33 -15.00
N ASN A 2 17.28 3.75 -14.70
CA ASN A 2 16.37 4.27 -13.66
C ASN A 2 16.82 3.73 -12.27
N PRO A 3 17.06 4.60 -11.26
CA PRO A 3 17.57 4.18 -9.96
C PRO A 3 16.50 3.61 -9.01
N PHE A 4 15.22 3.75 -9.33
CA PHE A 4 14.10 3.33 -8.46
C PHE A 4 13.61 1.92 -8.81
N SER A 5 13.36 1.11 -7.78
CA SER A 5 12.96 -0.31 -7.90
C SER A 5 11.72 -0.63 -7.06
N TYR A 6 10.76 -1.36 -7.63
CA TYR A 6 9.52 -1.80 -6.98
C TYR A 6 9.12 -3.21 -7.46
N GLY A 7 8.10 -3.82 -6.83
CA GLY A 7 7.56 -5.13 -7.25
C GLY A 7 8.33 -6.37 -6.77
N GLY A 8 9.41 -6.20 -6.00
CA GLY A 8 10.20 -7.29 -5.42
C GLY A 8 11.00 -6.85 -4.19
N ILE A 9 11.87 -7.73 -3.69
CA ILE A 9 12.78 -7.40 -2.59
C ILE A 9 13.76 -6.33 -3.06
N VAL A 10 13.85 -5.24 -2.31
CA VAL A 10 14.60 -4.05 -2.71
C VAL A 10 16.02 -4.10 -2.15
N GLY A 11 17.02 -3.92 -3.02
CA GLY A 11 18.44 -3.95 -2.69
C GLY A 11 18.96 -2.69 -1.98
N ASN A 12 20.26 -2.70 -1.65
CA ASN A 12 20.91 -1.71 -0.77
C ASN A 12 20.80 -0.24 -1.22
N GLY A 13 20.55 0.06 -2.50
CA GLY A 13 20.43 1.42 -3.02
C GLY A 13 19.00 1.95 -3.15
N ALA A 14 17.98 1.08 -3.19
CA ALA A 14 16.61 1.47 -3.50
C ALA A 14 15.65 1.40 -2.28
N PHE A 15 16.12 0.95 -1.11
CA PHE A 15 15.31 0.94 0.10
C PHE A 15 15.30 2.34 0.75
N CYS A 16 14.14 2.99 0.71
CA CYS A 16 13.88 4.32 1.27
C CYS A 16 13.04 4.25 2.56
N ASN A 17 13.10 5.34 3.34
CA ASN A 17 12.43 5.50 4.64
C ASN A 17 12.84 4.41 5.67
N ARG A 18 12.23 4.42 6.86
CA ARG A 18 12.45 3.45 7.95
C ARG A 18 13.87 3.30 8.50
N ALA A 19 14.61 4.39 8.58
CA ALA A 19 15.97 4.37 9.14
C ALA A 19 15.98 3.97 10.64
N ARG A 20 14.95 4.38 11.40
CA ARG A 20 14.81 4.05 12.82
C ARG A 20 14.56 2.57 13.02
N GLU A 21 13.55 2.02 12.34
CA GLU A 21 13.19 0.60 12.44
C GLU A 21 14.33 -0.31 11.99
N LEU A 22 15.12 0.10 10.99
CA LEU A 22 16.33 -0.62 10.60
C LEU A 22 17.39 -0.61 11.71
N GLY A 23 17.52 0.50 12.44
CA GLY A 23 18.40 0.61 13.60
C GLY A 23 17.95 -0.32 14.73
N ASP A 24 16.69 -0.23 15.13
CA ASP A 24 16.10 -1.01 16.22
C ASP A 24 16.19 -2.52 15.95
N LEU A 25 15.92 -2.94 14.71
CA LEU A 25 16.02 -4.33 14.29
C LEU A 25 17.46 -4.84 14.37
N ARG A 26 18.45 -4.02 13.98
CA ARG A 26 19.87 -4.37 14.08
C ARG A 26 20.34 -4.50 15.52
N GLU A 27 19.96 -3.57 16.39
CA GLU A 27 20.35 -3.64 17.81
C GLU A 27 19.71 -4.85 18.49
N THR A 28 18.45 -5.16 18.16
CA THR A 28 17.79 -6.37 18.65
C THR A 28 18.46 -7.65 18.16
N MET A 29 18.86 -7.72 16.88
CA MET A 29 19.58 -8.88 16.35
C MET A 29 20.96 -9.06 17.01
N LYS A 30 21.69 -7.96 17.26
CA LYS A 30 23.00 -8.01 17.95
C LYS A 30 22.90 -8.50 19.38
N SER A 31 21.81 -8.18 20.08
CA SER A 31 21.57 -8.62 21.46
C SER A 31 20.95 -10.02 21.54
N ALA A 32 20.84 -10.74 20.41
CA ALA A 32 20.13 -12.02 20.29
C ALA A 32 18.68 -11.95 20.81
N GLY A 33 18.08 -10.77 20.75
CA GLY A 33 16.71 -10.52 21.15
C GLY A 33 15.70 -11.06 20.14
N ARG A 34 14.46 -11.21 20.59
CA ARG A 34 13.32 -11.55 19.74
C ARG A 34 12.51 -10.28 19.48
N CYS A 35 12.15 -10.05 18.22
CA CYS A 35 11.25 -8.97 17.84
C CYS A 35 10.28 -9.44 16.77
N PHE A 36 9.13 -8.77 16.72
CA PHE A 36 8.14 -8.95 15.68
C PHE A 36 8.18 -7.73 14.77
N VAL A 37 8.26 -7.95 13.45
CA VAL A 37 8.18 -6.89 12.45
C VAL A 37 6.79 -6.93 11.84
N TYR A 38 5.97 -5.95 12.20
CA TYR A 38 4.62 -5.78 11.67
C TYR A 38 4.49 -4.45 10.90
N ALA A 39 3.74 -4.46 9.80
CA ALA A 39 3.45 -3.31 8.94
C ALA A 39 2.38 -3.69 7.89
N GLU A 40 1.80 -2.72 7.18
CA GLU A 40 0.87 -2.95 6.05
C GLU A 40 1.50 -3.86 4.95
N ARG A 41 0.69 -4.47 4.07
CA ARG A 41 1.21 -5.21 2.91
C ARG A 41 2.03 -4.28 2.01
N ARG A 42 3.06 -4.83 1.35
CA ARG A 42 3.99 -4.09 0.46
C ARG A 42 4.85 -3.01 1.14
N MET A 43 4.85 -2.92 2.47
CA MET A 43 5.71 -1.99 3.21
C MET A 43 7.21 -2.32 3.19
N GLY A 44 7.60 -3.44 2.57
CA GLY A 44 8.99 -3.85 2.46
C GLY A 44 9.54 -4.51 3.73
N LYS A 45 8.68 -5.17 4.53
CA LYS A 45 9.09 -5.91 5.75
C LYS A 45 10.22 -6.91 5.45
N THR A 46 10.05 -7.76 4.44
CA THR A 46 11.08 -8.71 4.00
C THR A 46 12.36 -8.00 3.57
N SER A 47 12.25 -6.93 2.79
CA SER A 47 13.40 -6.09 2.41
C SER A 47 14.11 -5.47 3.63
N LEU A 48 13.34 -5.02 4.64
CA LEU A 48 13.88 -4.46 5.89
C LEU A 48 14.65 -5.51 6.69
N ILE A 49 14.08 -6.71 6.86
CA ILE A 49 14.70 -7.83 7.57
C ILE A 49 15.99 -8.24 6.87
N LEU A 50 15.94 -8.51 5.57
CA LEU A 50 17.12 -8.90 4.78
C LEU A 50 18.20 -7.82 4.80
N ARG A 51 17.82 -6.54 4.82
CA ARG A 51 18.77 -5.43 4.93
C ARG A 51 19.40 -5.34 6.31
N ALA A 52 18.64 -5.58 7.39
CA ALA A 52 19.19 -5.63 8.74
C ALA A 52 20.20 -6.79 8.88
N LEU A 53 19.83 -7.98 8.40
CA LEU A 53 20.69 -9.17 8.37
C LEU A 53 21.99 -8.91 7.60
N ASN A 54 21.90 -8.31 6.40
CA ASN A 54 23.08 -7.97 5.58
C ASN A 54 24.00 -6.92 6.22
N LYS A 55 23.50 -6.12 7.17
CA LYS A 55 24.28 -5.11 7.90
C LYS A 55 24.86 -5.63 9.22
N LEU A 56 24.68 -6.90 9.56
CA LEU A 56 25.33 -7.51 10.72
C LEU A 56 26.82 -7.76 10.45
N PRO A 57 27.70 -7.68 11.48
CA PRO A 57 29.10 -8.00 11.32
C PRO A 57 29.28 -9.48 10.94
N LYS A 58 29.66 -9.76 9.68
CA LYS A 58 29.82 -11.13 9.15
C LYS A 58 30.82 -12.01 9.91
N LYS A 59 31.75 -11.39 10.67
CA LYS A 59 32.72 -12.11 11.50
C LYS A 59 32.11 -12.65 12.81
N GLN A 60 30.97 -12.11 13.23
CA GLN A 60 30.34 -12.43 14.52
C GLN A 60 28.99 -13.13 14.36
N PHE A 61 28.30 -12.91 13.24
CA PHE A 61 26.94 -13.41 13.02
C PHE A 61 26.83 -14.12 11.67
N VAL A 62 26.12 -15.25 11.67
CA VAL A 62 25.68 -15.96 10.46
C VAL A 62 24.17 -15.75 10.32
N PRO A 63 23.71 -14.83 9.46
CA PRO A 63 22.29 -14.57 9.30
C PRO A 63 21.61 -15.70 8.53
N VAL A 64 20.50 -16.21 9.05
CA VAL A 64 19.61 -17.15 8.36
C VAL A 64 18.25 -16.48 8.19
N TYR A 65 17.73 -16.50 6.97
CA TYR A 65 16.36 -16.07 6.67
C TYR A 65 15.58 -17.29 6.20
N VAL A 66 14.48 -17.57 6.88
CA VAL A 66 13.53 -18.63 6.51
C VAL A 66 12.18 -17.96 6.29
N ASP A 67 11.66 -18.08 5.08
CA ASP A 67 10.29 -17.69 4.78
C ASP A 67 9.40 -18.91 4.95
N LEU A 68 8.53 -18.90 5.96
CA LEU A 68 7.67 -20.02 6.31
C LEU A 68 6.28 -19.92 5.66
N TRP A 69 6.03 -18.88 4.86
CA TRP A 69 4.74 -18.63 4.20
C TRP A 69 4.94 -18.20 2.74
N PRO A 70 4.84 -19.12 1.76
CA PRO A 70 4.45 -18.68 0.42
C PRO A 70 3.04 -18.09 0.55
N THR A 71 2.86 -16.85 0.12
CA THR A 71 1.67 -16.04 0.41
C THR A 71 0.36 -16.62 -0.12
N ASP A 72 -0.52 -17.03 0.78
CA ASP A 72 -1.98 -17.08 0.61
C ASP A 72 -2.69 -16.75 1.94
N GLY A 73 -3.36 -15.58 1.95
CA GLY A 73 -4.33 -15.17 2.97
C GLY A 73 -3.77 -14.69 4.32
N SER A 74 -3.73 -13.38 4.53
CA SER A 74 -3.43 -12.80 5.85
C SER A 74 -4.66 -12.79 6.75
N ALA A 75 -4.94 -13.92 7.41
CA ALA A 75 -5.85 -13.93 8.56
C ALA A 75 -5.09 -13.65 9.86
N ALA A 76 -5.49 -12.56 10.51
CA ALA A 76 -5.19 -12.15 11.88
C ALA A 76 -3.72 -11.77 12.20
N PHE A 77 -3.51 -10.49 12.44
CA PHE A 77 -3.20 -9.93 13.76
C PHE A 77 -2.71 -8.51 13.55
N SER A 78 -3.45 -7.50 14.04
CA SER A 78 -2.85 -6.31 14.64
C SER A 78 -3.84 -5.39 15.34
N ARG A 79 -3.39 -4.90 16.49
CA ARG A 79 -3.98 -3.81 17.26
C ARG A 79 -2.91 -2.71 17.34
N ARG A 80 -3.21 -1.57 16.69
CA ARG A 80 -2.68 -0.19 16.76
C ARG A 80 -1.17 0.08 16.97
N GLU A 81 -0.65 1.00 16.16
CA GLU A 81 -0.19 2.33 16.59
C GLU A 81 -0.28 3.31 15.40
N GLN A 82 -0.78 4.51 15.67
CA GLN A 82 -1.16 5.54 14.70
C GLN A 82 0.02 6.43 14.32
N ALA A 83 0.11 6.78 13.04
CA ALA A 83 0.63 8.07 12.61
C ALA A 83 -0.43 8.73 11.75
N ASP A 84 -0.69 10.01 12.03
CA ASP A 84 -1.63 10.89 11.33
C ASP A 84 -1.52 10.68 9.80
N ARG A 85 -2.51 9.97 9.24
CA ARG A 85 -2.48 9.53 7.84
C ARG A 85 -2.97 10.70 6.99
N PRO A 86 -2.22 11.16 5.97
CA PRO A 86 -2.65 12.31 5.20
C PRO A 86 -4.00 12.04 4.53
N THR A 87 -4.91 13.01 4.61
CA THR A 87 -6.27 12.94 4.03
C THR A 87 -6.26 12.92 2.50
N ASP A 88 -5.14 13.31 1.89
CA ASP A 88 -4.89 13.28 0.46
C ASP A 88 -3.83 12.23 0.10
N ASP A 89 -4.30 11.09 -0.44
CA ASP A 89 -3.45 9.98 -0.90
C ASP A 89 -2.38 10.44 -1.90
N ARG A 90 -2.67 11.47 -2.71
CA ARG A 90 -1.75 11.97 -3.73
C ARG A 90 -0.52 12.56 -3.08
N ARG A 91 -0.68 13.53 -2.18
CA ARG A 91 0.45 14.17 -1.48
C ARG A 91 1.14 13.25 -0.47
N ALA A 92 0.43 12.27 0.08
CA ALA A 92 0.97 11.30 1.05
C ALA A 92 2.12 10.46 0.49
N MET A 93 2.08 10.13 -0.81
CA MET A 93 2.94 9.11 -1.40
C MET A 93 4.44 9.45 -1.42
N CYS A 94 4.81 10.72 -1.52
CA CYS A 94 6.23 11.15 -1.55
C CYS A 94 6.68 11.92 -0.29
N SER A 95 5.84 11.98 0.75
CA SER A 95 6.23 12.55 2.04
C SER A 95 7.28 11.66 2.75
N ASP A 96 7.97 12.21 3.74
CA ASP A 96 8.83 11.50 4.69
C ASP A 96 8.11 10.33 5.41
N ARG A 97 6.77 10.37 5.44
CA ARG A 97 5.88 9.32 5.95
C ARG A 97 5.24 8.46 4.86
N GLY A 98 5.70 8.59 3.62
CA GLY A 98 5.21 7.86 2.46
C GLY A 98 5.49 6.35 2.56
N HIS A 99 4.56 5.56 2.04
CA HIS A 99 4.68 4.10 2.06
C HIS A 99 5.70 3.64 0.98
N PRO A 100 6.79 2.92 1.35
CA PRO A 100 7.96 2.72 0.51
C PRO A 100 7.67 2.21 -0.91
N PHE A 101 6.78 1.23 -1.07
CA PHE A 101 6.39 0.73 -2.39
C PHE A 101 5.80 1.81 -3.30
N TYR A 102 4.84 2.58 -2.78
CA TYR A 102 4.14 3.62 -3.54
C TYR A 102 5.09 4.79 -3.86
N THR A 103 5.96 5.15 -2.91
CA THR A 103 7.02 6.14 -3.12
C THR A 103 7.97 5.70 -4.22
N GLN A 104 8.51 4.47 -4.15
CA GLN A 104 9.45 3.95 -5.14
C GLN A 104 8.83 3.82 -6.54
N HIS A 105 7.59 3.31 -6.63
CA HIS A 105 6.90 3.18 -7.91
C HIS A 105 6.66 4.56 -8.52
N LEU A 106 6.18 5.54 -7.74
CA LEU A 106 5.95 6.88 -8.26
C LEU A 106 7.24 7.58 -8.68
N CYS A 107 8.30 7.50 -7.87
CA CYS A 107 9.62 8.03 -8.23
C CYS A 107 10.18 7.38 -9.50
N HIS A 108 9.95 6.08 -9.69
CA HIS A 108 10.32 5.39 -10.93
C HIS A 108 9.63 6.02 -12.14
N ILE A 109 8.32 6.28 -12.06
CA ILE A 109 7.57 6.91 -13.15
C ILE A 109 8.06 8.34 -13.40
N VAL A 110 8.21 9.15 -12.35
CA VAL A 110 8.73 10.52 -12.46
C VAL A 110 10.10 10.54 -13.14
N TRP A 111 11.00 9.65 -12.73
CA TRP A 111 12.32 9.53 -13.35
C TRP A 111 12.24 9.14 -14.82
N SER A 112 11.38 8.18 -15.17
CA SER A 112 11.20 7.76 -16.56
C SER A 112 10.57 8.83 -17.46
N MET A 113 9.91 9.83 -16.87
CA MET A 113 9.30 10.95 -17.60
C MET A 113 10.18 12.20 -17.62
N THR A 114 11.28 12.24 -16.86
CA THR A 114 12.15 13.40 -16.75
C THR A 114 13.43 13.16 -17.54
N ASP A 115 13.71 14.01 -18.53
CA ASP A 115 14.96 13.95 -19.26
C ASP A 115 16.17 14.24 -18.36
N GLN A 116 17.30 13.63 -18.71
CA GLN A 116 18.53 13.72 -17.92
C GLN A 116 19.00 15.18 -17.79
N GLY A 117 19.03 15.70 -16.55
CA GLY A 117 19.48 17.07 -16.25
C GLY A 117 18.37 18.10 -16.03
N ASN A 118 17.09 17.74 -16.26
CA ASN A 118 15.97 18.64 -16.01
C ASN A 118 15.44 18.50 -14.58
N ALA A 119 15.06 19.64 -13.97
CA ALA A 119 14.42 19.65 -12.67
C ALA A 119 12.97 19.13 -12.78
N VAL A 120 12.54 18.38 -11.76
CA VAL A 120 11.16 17.94 -11.63
C VAL A 120 10.27 19.16 -11.35
N THR A 121 9.35 19.47 -12.26
CA THR A 121 8.42 20.59 -12.12
C THR A 121 7.28 20.25 -11.16
N GLY A 122 6.60 21.27 -10.59
CA GLY A 122 5.48 21.06 -9.66
C GLY A 122 4.33 20.20 -10.20
N ASN A 123 4.16 20.15 -11.54
CA ASN A 123 3.12 19.34 -12.19
C ASN A 123 3.59 17.93 -12.56
N ALA A 124 4.89 17.62 -12.49
CA ALA A 124 5.43 16.31 -12.86
C ALA A 124 4.83 15.19 -12.01
N PHE A 125 4.43 15.49 -10.77
CA PHE A 125 3.81 14.55 -9.86
C PHE A 125 2.41 14.09 -10.33
N GLU A 126 1.53 15.03 -10.68
CA GLU A 126 0.18 14.70 -11.19
C GLU A 126 0.25 13.99 -12.54
N SER A 127 1.21 14.40 -13.40
CA SER A 127 1.49 13.71 -14.65
C SER A 127 1.98 12.27 -14.43
N ALA A 128 2.85 12.05 -13.43
CA ALA A 128 3.34 10.72 -13.09
C ALA A 128 2.25 9.82 -12.49
N ILE A 129 1.35 10.37 -11.65
CA ILE A 129 0.18 9.61 -11.17
C ILE A 129 -0.71 9.23 -12.35
N THR A 130 -0.98 10.17 -13.26
CA THR A 130 -1.80 9.92 -14.45
C THR A 130 -1.18 8.82 -15.32
N GLU A 131 0.12 8.88 -15.57
CA GLU A 131 0.85 7.87 -16.34
C GLU A 131 0.89 6.51 -15.62
N LEU A 132 1.06 6.49 -14.30
CA LEU A 132 1.04 5.27 -13.50
C LEU A 132 -0.32 4.58 -13.60
N LEU A 133 -1.41 5.32 -13.39
CA LEU A 133 -2.76 4.79 -13.51
C LEU A 133 -3.07 4.34 -14.95
N ARG A 134 -2.49 4.99 -15.95
CA ARG A 134 -2.59 4.59 -17.36
C ARG A 134 -1.87 3.26 -17.62
N ARG A 135 -0.67 3.05 -17.08
CA ARG A 135 0.09 1.80 -17.24
C ARG A 135 -0.60 0.60 -16.60
N GLU A 136 -1.14 0.79 -15.40
CA GLU A 136 -1.84 -0.26 -14.65
C GLU A 136 -3.32 -0.41 -15.07
N SER A 137 -3.80 0.42 -16.01
CA SER A 137 -5.22 0.52 -16.35
C SER A 137 -5.83 -0.82 -16.80
N HIS A 138 -5.12 -1.62 -17.61
CA HIS A 138 -5.62 -2.92 -18.07
C HIS A 138 -5.86 -3.88 -16.90
N ALA A 139 -4.95 -3.93 -15.93
CA ALA A 139 -5.10 -4.79 -14.75
C ALA A 139 -6.29 -4.33 -13.90
N TYR A 140 -6.46 -3.02 -13.70
CA TYR A 140 -7.58 -2.49 -12.94
C TYR A 140 -8.93 -2.63 -13.64
N VAL A 141 -8.99 -2.49 -14.96
CA VAL A 141 -10.21 -2.73 -15.74
C VAL A 141 -10.63 -4.20 -15.62
N ASN A 142 -9.70 -5.13 -15.85
CA ASN A 142 -9.99 -6.56 -15.73
C ASN A 142 -10.46 -6.92 -14.32
N LEU A 143 -9.77 -6.42 -13.30
CA LEU A 143 -10.17 -6.57 -11.90
C LEU A 143 -11.59 -6.01 -11.70
N TRP A 144 -11.82 -4.76 -12.08
CA TRP A 144 -13.10 -4.10 -11.90
C TRP A 144 -14.26 -4.83 -12.57
N GLU A 145 -14.06 -5.29 -13.81
CA GLU A 145 -15.08 -6.02 -14.59
C GLU A 145 -15.39 -7.41 -14.03
N SER A 146 -14.43 -8.05 -13.35
CA SER A 146 -14.66 -9.32 -12.66
C SER A 146 -15.47 -9.20 -11.36
N LEU A 147 -15.55 -8.00 -10.77
CA LEU A 147 -16.32 -7.76 -9.55
C LEU A 147 -17.83 -7.69 -9.81
N THR A 148 -18.60 -8.18 -8.84
CA THR A 148 -20.05 -8.00 -8.82
C THR A 148 -20.43 -6.53 -8.68
N LYS A 149 -21.66 -6.18 -9.09
CA LYS A 149 -22.15 -4.80 -9.00
C LYS A 149 -22.17 -4.26 -7.56
N ASN A 150 -22.38 -5.11 -6.55
CA ASN A 150 -22.38 -4.66 -5.16
C ASN A 150 -20.95 -4.46 -4.65
N GLU A 151 -19.98 -5.26 -5.06
CA GLU A 151 -18.56 -5.05 -4.75
C GLU A 151 -18.04 -3.77 -5.40
N GLN A 152 -18.33 -3.53 -6.69
CA GLN A 152 -18.02 -2.28 -7.37
C GLN A 152 -18.60 -1.06 -6.63
N ARG A 153 -19.87 -1.13 -6.19
CA ARG A 153 -20.52 -0.07 -5.41
C ARG A 153 -19.85 0.14 -4.06
N PHE A 154 -19.48 -0.94 -3.38
CA PHE A 154 -18.80 -0.89 -2.08
C PHE A 154 -17.43 -0.24 -2.19
N LEU A 155 -16.60 -0.68 -3.15
CA LEU A 155 -15.28 -0.09 -3.43
C LEU A 155 -15.39 1.38 -3.84
N ARG A 156 -16.34 1.74 -4.71
CA ARG A 156 -16.64 3.14 -5.04
C ARG A 156 -16.95 3.93 -3.77
N GLY A 157 -17.75 3.35 -2.88
CA GLY A 157 -18.09 3.96 -1.60
C GLY A 157 -16.88 4.23 -0.73
N LEU A 158 -16.00 3.25 -0.55
CA LEU A 158 -14.74 3.44 0.20
C LEU A 158 -13.82 4.47 -0.46
N ALA A 159 -13.78 4.52 -1.80
CA ALA A 159 -12.92 5.42 -2.53
C ALA A 159 -13.37 6.90 -2.44
N GLN A 160 -14.68 7.16 -2.41
CA GLN A 160 -15.26 8.52 -2.45
C GLN A 160 -15.68 9.07 -1.07
N SER A 161 -15.68 8.26 -0.01
CA SER A 161 -16.09 8.69 1.32
C SER A 161 -14.96 9.38 2.10
N GLU A 162 -15.34 10.19 3.09
CA GLU A 162 -14.43 10.73 4.10
C GLU A 162 -13.79 9.60 4.92
N LEU A 163 -12.58 9.83 5.40
CA LEU A 163 -11.82 8.87 6.19
C LEU A 163 -12.08 9.08 7.70
N PRO A 164 -12.35 8.02 8.49
CA PRO A 164 -12.60 6.65 8.07
C PRO A 164 -14.03 6.47 7.51
N PRO A 165 -14.23 5.68 6.44
CA PRO A 165 -15.55 5.48 5.86
C PRO A 165 -16.51 4.80 6.83
N LYS A 166 -17.82 4.95 6.65
CA LYS A 166 -18.85 4.25 7.45
C LYS A 166 -19.69 3.33 6.56
N PRO A 167 -19.12 2.20 6.08
CA PRO A 167 -19.68 1.43 4.96
C PRO A 167 -21.02 0.74 5.26
N PHE A 168 -21.40 0.62 6.52
CA PHE A 168 -22.66 0.00 6.95
C PHE A 168 -23.74 1.00 7.38
N SER A 169 -23.44 2.30 7.31
CA SER A 169 -24.44 3.33 7.61
C SER A 169 -25.56 3.34 6.56
N SER A 170 -26.76 3.74 6.99
CA SER A 170 -27.90 3.93 6.09
C SER A 170 -27.58 4.97 5.01
N ASP A 171 -26.84 6.03 5.37
CA ASP A 171 -26.35 7.04 4.43
C ASP A 171 -25.45 6.42 3.34
N PHE A 172 -24.41 5.68 3.73
CA PHE A 172 -23.49 5.04 2.77
C PHE A 172 -24.21 4.05 1.84
N THR A 173 -25.03 3.16 2.42
CA THR A 173 -25.73 2.13 1.63
C THR A 173 -26.73 2.71 0.65
N ARG A 174 -27.37 3.83 1.00
CA ARG A 174 -28.25 4.60 0.12
C ARG A 174 -27.45 5.35 -0.94
N ARG A 175 -26.42 6.11 -0.54
CA ARG A 175 -25.59 6.93 -1.42
C ARG A 175 -24.92 6.13 -2.53
N PHE A 176 -24.41 4.94 -2.21
CA PHE A 176 -23.71 4.08 -3.18
C PHE A 176 -24.58 2.96 -3.75
N GLY A 177 -25.89 2.95 -3.45
CA GLY A 177 -26.86 2.05 -4.09
C GLY A 177 -26.73 0.57 -3.69
N LEU A 178 -26.22 0.27 -2.50
CA LEU A 178 -26.14 -1.08 -1.92
C LEU A 178 -27.50 -1.58 -1.42
N ARG A 179 -28.49 -0.69 -1.30
CA ARG A 179 -29.89 -0.91 -0.88
C ARG A 179 -30.07 -1.32 0.59
N ARG A 180 -29.25 -2.24 1.11
CA ARG A 180 -29.33 -2.77 2.49
C ARG A 180 -27.93 -3.02 3.05
N ALA A 181 -27.79 -2.93 4.37
CA ALA A 181 -26.53 -3.21 5.07
C ALA A 181 -26.03 -4.65 4.85
N SER A 182 -26.93 -5.63 4.73
CA SER A 182 -26.57 -7.02 4.45
C SER A 182 -25.85 -7.23 3.11
N ASN A 183 -26.16 -6.40 2.09
CA ASN A 183 -25.46 -6.44 0.81
C ASN A 183 -24.07 -5.84 0.91
N ALA A 184 -23.93 -4.77 1.71
CA ALA A 184 -22.64 -4.16 2.02
C ALA A 184 -21.74 -5.14 2.78
N GLN A 185 -22.30 -5.86 3.76
CA GLN A 185 -21.60 -6.88 4.54
C GLN A 185 -21.05 -8.01 3.66
N ARG A 186 -21.89 -8.59 2.79
CA ARG A 186 -21.43 -9.64 1.85
C ARG A 186 -20.37 -9.14 0.86
N ALA A 187 -20.53 -7.91 0.37
CA ALA A 187 -19.52 -7.30 -0.49
C ALA A 187 -18.19 -7.12 0.26
N ALA A 188 -18.23 -6.67 1.51
CA ALA A 188 -17.04 -6.52 2.35
C ALA A 188 -16.35 -7.87 2.58
N GLU A 189 -17.09 -8.91 2.97
CA GLU A 189 -16.56 -10.26 3.22
C GLU A 189 -15.88 -10.84 1.96
N SER A 190 -16.51 -10.72 0.79
CA SER A 190 -15.97 -11.19 -0.48
C SER A 190 -14.70 -10.42 -0.88
N LEU A 191 -14.73 -9.08 -0.77
CA LEU A 191 -13.57 -8.23 -1.08
C LEU A 191 -12.40 -8.43 -0.10
N GLU A 192 -12.68 -8.73 1.16
CA GLU A 192 -11.67 -9.05 2.17
C GLU A 192 -11.06 -10.43 1.89
N SER A 193 -11.88 -11.43 1.53
CA SER A 193 -11.40 -12.76 1.15
C SER A 193 -10.53 -12.78 -0.10
N SER A 194 -10.69 -11.78 -0.98
CA SER A 194 -9.90 -11.60 -2.20
C SER A 194 -8.73 -10.64 -2.02
N ASP A 195 -8.38 -10.26 -0.79
CA ASP A 195 -7.26 -9.35 -0.47
C ASP A 195 -7.37 -7.98 -1.19
N LEU A 196 -8.59 -7.49 -1.48
CA LEU A 196 -8.82 -6.16 -2.10
C LEU A 196 -9.07 -5.06 -1.07
N ILE A 197 -9.65 -5.42 0.09
CA ILE A 197 -9.84 -4.53 1.22
C ILE A 197 -9.30 -5.16 2.50
N GLU A 198 -8.93 -4.31 3.45
CA GLU A 198 -8.51 -4.73 4.80
C GLU A 198 -9.36 -4.00 5.83
N ARG A 199 -9.66 -4.69 6.93
CA ARG A 199 -10.38 -4.11 8.06
C ARG A 199 -9.43 -3.25 8.90
N GLU A 200 -9.80 -2.00 9.12
CA GLU A 200 -9.04 -1.06 9.93
C GLU A 200 -9.93 -0.43 11.01
N GLU A 201 -9.59 -0.68 12.28
CA GLU A 201 -10.38 -0.31 13.45
C GLU A 201 -11.88 -0.69 13.34
N ALA A 202 -12.72 0.27 12.99
CA ALA A 202 -14.17 0.15 12.84
C ALA A 202 -14.65 0.30 11.38
N SER A 203 -13.73 0.23 10.41
CA SER A 203 -14.01 0.47 9.00
C SER A 203 -13.18 -0.44 8.07
N PHE A 204 -13.12 -0.09 6.79
CA PHE A 204 -12.38 -0.78 5.74
C PHE A 204 -11.59 0.21 4.90
N VAL A 205 -10.43 -0.24 4.44
CA VAL A 205 -9.58 0.48 3.49
C VAL A 205 -9.30 -0.38 2.27
N ILE A 206 -9.21 0.26 1.11
CA ILE A 206 -8.74 -0.41 -0.12
C ILE A 206 -7.22 -0.58 0.03
N ILE A 207 -6.74 -1.82 -0.08
CA ILE A 207 -5.33 -2.15 0.17
C ILE A 207 -4.42 -1.46 -0.86
N ASP A 208 -4.82 -1.50 -2.13
CA ASP A 208 -4.08 -0.85 -3.21
C ASP A 208 -4.49 0.63 -3.34
N ARG A 209 -3.58 1.54 -2.96
CA ARG A 209 -3.82 2.98 -3.01
C ARG A 209 -3.98 3.48 -4.45
N PHE A 210 -3.33 2.86 -5.42
CA PHE A 210 -3.49 3.20 -6.83
C PHE A 210 -4.85 2.77 -7.36
N LEU A 211 -5.34 1.59 -6.95
CA LEU A 211 -6.71 1.16 -7.25
C LEU A 211 -7.73 2.15 -6.67
N ARG A 212 -7.54 2.62 -5.43
CA ARG A 212 -8.40 3.66 -4.83
C ARG A 212 -8.42 4.93 -5.68
N LEU A 213 -7.26 5.44 -6.10
CA LEU A 213 -7.15 6.62 -6.95
C LEU A 213 -7.80 6.42 -8.31
N TRP A 214 -7.59 5.25 -8.93
CA TRP A 214 -8.19 4.88 -10.21
C TRP A 214 -9.73 4.87 -10.13
N ILE A 215 -10.30 4.27 -9.08
CA ILE A 215 -11.75 4.27 -8.85
C ILE A 215 -12.27 5.71 -8.68
N ARG A 216 -11.56 6.57 -7.93
CA ARG A 216 -11.96 7.98 -7.79
C ARG A 216 -12.00 8.68 -9.14
N GLN A 217 -11.01 8.44 -10.00
CA GLN A 217 -10.93 9.02 -11.35
C GLN A 217 -12.04 8.50 -12.29
N LEU A 218 -12.40 7.23 -12.15
CA LEU A 218 -13.48 6.62 -12.93
C LEU A 218 -14.85 7.29 -12.66
N PHE A 219 -15.05 7.81 -11.44
CA PHE A 219 -16.31 8.38 -10.97
C PHE A 219 -16.23 9.88 -10.61
N SER A 220 -15.21 10.59 -11.09
CA SER A 220 -15.04 12.04 -10.89
C SER A 220 -15.60 12.88 -12.06
N ARG A 221 -16.64 12.40 -12.72
CA ARG A 221 -17.39 13.14 -13.75
C ARG A 221 -18.67 13.72 -13.17
#